data_AF-A0A4U9HUZ5-F1
#
_entry.id   AF-A0A4U9HUZ5-F1
#
_cell.length_a   1.000
_cell.length_b   1.000
_cell.length_c   1.000
_cell.angle_alpha   90.00
_cell.angle_beta   90.00
_cell.angle_gamma   90.00
#
_symmetry.space_group_name_H-M   'P 1'
#
loop_
_entity.id
_entity.type
_entity.pdbx_description
1 polymer ?
#
loop_
_entity_poly.entity_id
_entity_poly.type
_entity_poly.pdbx_seq_one_letter_code
_entity_poly.pdbx_strand_id
1 'polypeptide(L)'
;MWYSVPSILAMLEKSGQLTVDGCAALRQVIFAGEPYPVAALRRLLPHLPAQCRISNWYGPTETNVCTAYPIARASLERLEHVPIGYPLAGVDAQLLDEQGRRYPLNQALGMRGELLIGGPCVTPGYSNVAVSRQSDWHPRQFHATGDWVEMTADGLVFRGRLDEMVKINGYRVELGEIESAVHHHPAVNQAALYAELGDLKQKLVAVISLGPGASPPTLLELKQFLHARLPAYMIPHRLIIADSLPVNANGKVDRRRLAEVHAQ
;
A
#
# COMPACT_ATOMS: atom_id res chain seq x y z
N MET A 1 -21.66 7.72 9.25
CA MET A 1 -20.79 7.21 8.17
C MET A 1 -19.49 6.79 8.82
N TRP A 2 -18.89 5.68 8.39
CA TRP A 2 -17.56 5.24 8.84
C TRP A 2 -16.61 5.23 7.64
N TYR A 3 -15.50 5.96 7.75
CA TYR A 3 -14.44 6.02 6.74
C TYR A 3 -13.13 5.59 7.41
N SER A 4 -12.51 4.54 6.90
CA SER A 4 -11.34 3.95 7.57
C SER A 4 -10.46 3.14 6.61
N VAL A 5 -9.27 2.80 7.08
CA VAL A 5 -8.43 1.78 6.44
C VAL A 5 -8.86 0.38 6.89
N PRO A 6 -8.70 -0.65 6.03
CA PRO A 6 -8.88 -2.06 6.36
C PRO A 6 -8.28 -2.53 7.68
N SER A 7 -7.05 -2.13 8.00
CA SER A 7 -6.34 -2.56 9.22
C SER A 7 -7.04 -2.18 10.52
N ILE A 8 -7.79 -1.07 10.57
CA ILE A 8 -8.56 -0.66 11.76
C ILE A 8 -9.71 -1.63 12.03
N LEU A 9 -10.34 -2.19 10.99
CA LEU A 9 -11.38 -3.20 11.19
C LEU A 9 -10.80 -4.42 11.92
N ALA A 10 -9.64 -4.92 11.50
CA ALA A 10 -9.00 -6.06 12.14
C ALA A 10 -8.75 -5.80 13.64
N MET A 11 -8.41 -4.56 14.01
CA MET A 11 -8.26 -4.16 15.41
C MET A 11 -9.60 -4.17 16.18
N LEU A 12 -10.67 -3.67 15.57
CA LEU A 12 -12.00 -3.65 16.18
C LEU A 12 -12.57 -5.06 16.36
N GLU A 13 -12.32 -5.95 15.40
CA GLU A 13 -12.67 -7.38 15.49
C GLU A 13 -11.99 -8.03 16.70
N LYS A 14 -10.65 -7.91 16.82
CA LYS A 14 -9.92 -8.56 17.92
C LYS A 14 -10.18 -7.94 19.29
N SER A 15 -10.49 -6.65 19.35
CA SER A 15 -10.82 -5.98 20.62
C SER A 15 -12.26 -6.23 21.09
N GLY A 16 -13.08 -6.93 20.30
CA GLY A 16 -14.50 -7.18 20.61
C GLY A 16 -15.38 -5.93 20.52
N GLN A 17 -14.85 -4.83 19.97
CA GLN A 17 -15.59 -3.56 19.83
C GLN A 17 -16.50 -3.55 18.60
N LEU A 18 -16.31 -4.48 17.66
CA LEU A 18 -17.19 -4.66 16.52
C LEU A 18 -18.48 -5.40 16.93
N THR A 19 -19.52 -4.64 17.27
CA THR A 19 -20.83 -5.18 17.70
C THR A 19 -21.95 -4.74 16.76
N VAL A 20 -23.05 -5.51 16.74
CA VAL A 20 -24.26 -5.16 15.96
C VAL A 20 -24.83 -3.81 16.45
N ASP A 21 -24.97 -3.64 17.77
CA ASP A 21 -25.49 -2.41 18.35
C ASP A 21 -24.59 -1.20 18.06
N GLY A 22 -23.27 -1.38 18.15
CA GLY A 22 -22.30 -0.33 17.79
C GLY A 22 -22.37 0.08 16.32
N CYS A 23 -22.82 -0.81 15.44
CA CYS A 23 -22.97 -0.57 14.02
C CYS A 23 -24.39 -0.18 13.58
N ALA A 24 -25.39 -0.22 14.46
CA ALA A 24 -26.80 -0.09 14.10
C ALA A 24 -27.16 1.25 13.41
N ALA A 25 -26.44 2.32 13.78
CA ALA A 25 -26.62 3.65 13.20
C ALA A 25 -25.86 3.84 11.86
N LEU A 26 -25.00 2.90 11.46
CA LEU A 26 -24.22 3.02 10.23
C LEU A 26 -25.13 2.95 9.00
N ARG A 27 -24.93 3.92 8.10
CA ARG A 27 -25.60 4.00 6.79
C ARG A 27 -24.63 3.80 5.64
N GLN A 28 -23.35 4.05 5.89
CA GLN A 28 -22.29 3.96 4.90
C GLN A 28 -20.97 3.64 5.58
N VAL A 29 -20.26 2.65 5.03
CA VAL A 29 -18.89 2.25 5.38
C VAL A 29 -18.03 2.40 4.12
N ILE A 30 -16.92 3.09 4.26
CA ILE A 30 -15.98 3.35 3.18
C ILE A 30 -14.61 2.87 3.62
N PHE A 31 -14.00 2.02 2.81
CA PHE A 31 -12.61 1.63 2.95
C PHE A 31 -11.75 2.36 1.95
N ALA A 32 -10.54 2.77 2.37
CA ALA A 32 -9.55 3.34 1.48
C ALA A 32 -8.15 3.05 2.00
N GLY A 33 -7.14 3.28 1.16
CA GLY A 33 -5.75 3.36 1.60
C GLY A 33 -5.01 2.02 1.66
N GLU A 34 -5.66 0.86 1.77
CA GLU A 34 -5.01 -0.47 1.74
C GLU A 34 -5.81 -1.48 0.93
N PRO A 35 -5.17 -2.51 0.34
CA PRO A 35 -5.90 -3.66 -0.19
C PRO A 35 -6.75 -4.28 0.92
N TYR A 36 -8.03 -4.50 0.63
CA TYR A 36 -8.97 -5.03 1.61
C TYR A 36 -9.31 -6.49 1.29
N PRO A 37 -8.94 -7.46 2.14
CA PRO A 37 -9.26 -8.87 1.89
C PRO A 37 -10.77 -9.11 1.94
N VAL A 38 -11.30 -9.83 0.96
CA VAL A 38 -12.72 -10.22 0.89
C VAL A 38 -13.16 -10.95 2.17
N ALA A 39 -12.27 -11.77 2.75
CA ALA A 39 -12.53 -12.47 4.00
C ALA A 39 -12.80 -11.52 5.19
N ALA A 40 -12.12 -10.36 5.26
CA ALA A 40 -12.36 -9.37 6.31
C ALA A 40 -13.73 -8.70 6.13
N LEU A 41 -14.12 -8.42 4.89
CA LEU A 41 -15.45 -7.87 4.61
C LEU A 41 -16.56 -8.86 4.96
N ARG A 42 -16.38 -10.15 4.70
CA ARG A 42 -17.34 -11.21 5.10
C ARG A 42 -17.56 -11.24 6.61
N ARG A 43 -16.52 -10.99 7.41
CA ARG A 43 -16.65 -10.92 8.87
C ARG A 43 -17.31 -9.64 9.37
N LEU A 44 -17.15 -8.52 8.66
CA LEU A 44 -17.83 -7.27 8.98
C LEU A 44 -19.34 -7.30 8.68
N LEU A 45 -19.74 -7.94 7.57
CA LEU A 45 -21.12 -7.88 7.07
C LEU A 45 -22.21 -8.22 8.11
N PRO A 46 -22.08 -9.24 8.97
CA PRO A 46 -23.08 -9.58 9.98
C PRO A 46 -23.34 -8.47 11.00
N HIS A 47 -22.36 -7.58 11.22
CA HIS A 47 -22.50 -6.46 12.16
C HIS A 47 -23.22 -5.25 11.54
N LEU A 48 -23.19 -5.13 10.22
CA LEU A 48 -23.72 -3.95 9.52
C LEU A 48 -25.21 -4.09 9.21
N PRO A 49 -26.03 -3.02 9.38
CA PRO A 49 -27.42 -3.00 8.93
C PRO A 49 -27.55 -3.37 7.45
N ALA A 50 -28.61 -4.07 7.07
CA ALA A 50 -28.83 -4.55 5.70
C ALA A 50 -28.77 -3.42 4.65
N GLN A 51 -29.30 -2.24 5.01
CA GLN A 51 -29.32 -1.03 4.20
C GLN A 51 -28.00 -0.23 4.20
N CYS A 52 -27.03 -0.62 5.03
CA CYS A 52 -25.74 0.06 5.07
C CYS A 52 -24.98 -0.17 3.77
N ARG A 53 -24.61 0.92 3.10
CA ARG A 53 -23.80 0.90 1.88
C ARG A 53 -22.34 0.66 2.21
N ILE A 54 -21.64 -0.10 1.38
CA ILE A 54 -20.22 -0.37 1.56
C ILE A 54 -19.53 -0.02 0.24
N SER A 55 -18.40 0.66 0.32
CA SER A 55 -17.60 0.97 -0.86
C SER A 55 -16.11 0.94 -0.58
N ASN A 56 -15.34 0.49 -1.55
CA ASN A 56 -13.89 0.63 -1.56
C ASN A 56 -13.51 1.85 -2.41
N TRP A 57 -12.75 2.77 -1.85
CA TRP A 57 -12.30 3.99 -2.50
C TRP A 57 -10.79 3.92 -2.67
N TYR A 58 -10.31 4.46 -3.78
CA TYR A 58 -8.90 4.44 -4.12
C TYR A 58 -8.47 5.80 -4.65
N GLY A 59 -7.22 6.14 -4.35
CA GLY A 59 -6.65 7.43 -4.63
C GLY A 59 -5.31 7.60 -3.92
N PRO A 60 -4.18 7.70 -4.64
CA PRO A 60 -2.95 8.26 -4.07
C PRO A 60 -3.14 9.74 -3.72
N THR A 61 -2.25 10.28 -2.88
CA THR A 61 -2.27 11.70 -2.48
C THR A 61 -2.25 12.63 -3.70
N GLU A 62 -1.51 12.22 -4.74
CA GLU A 62 -1.28 12.94 -5.98
C GLU A 62 -2.52 13.08 -6.86
N THR A 63 -3.58 12.30 -6.58
CA THR A 63 -4.85 12.31 -7.34
C THR A 63 -6.08 12.52 -6.47
N ASN A 64 -5.93 12.54 -5.13
CA ASN A 64 -7.05 12.36 -4.20
C ASN A 64 -7.83 11.06 -4.52
N VAL A 65 -9.02 10.88 -3.92
CA VAL A 65 -9.94 9.79 -4.30
C VAL A 65 -10.32 9.94 -5.76
N CYS A 66 -9.92 8.97 -6.59
CA CYS A 66 -10.06 9.01 -8.04
C CYS A 66 -10.90 7.84 -8.58
N THR A 67 -10.98 6.71 -7.85
CA THR A 67 -11.85 5.58 -8.21
C THR A 67 -12.66 5.09 -7.01
N ALA A 68 -13.81 4.48 -7.29
CA ALA A 68 -14.62 3.83 -6.26
C ALA A 68 -15.30 2.57 -6.78
N TYR A 69 -15.46 1.59 -5.87
CA TYR A 69 -16.19 0.36 -6.08
C TYR A 69 -17.29 0.21 -5.02
N PRO A 70 -18.58 0.35 -5.38
CA PRO A 70 -19.68 -0.04 -4.52
C PRO A 70 -19.68 -1.56 -4.32
N ILE A 71 -19.67 -2.01 -3.07
CA ILE A 71 -19.61 -3.43 -2.75
C ILE A 71 -21.02 -3.94 -2.47
N ALA A 72 -21.55 -4.73 -3.40
CA ALA A 72 -22.81 -5.44 -3.19
C ALA A 72 -22.55 -6.67 -2.30
N ARG A 73 -23.40 -6.89 -1.29
CA ARG A 73 -23.26 -8.06 -0.39
C ARG A 73 -23.27 -9.38 -1.18
N ALA A 74 -24.11 -9.48 -2.21
CA ALA A 74 -24.22 -10.65 -3.08
C ALA A 74 -23.00 -10.86 -4.00
N SER A 75 -22.20 -9.83 -4.27
CA SER A 75 -21.00 -10.00 -5.12
C SER A 75 -19.79 -10.53 -4.35
N LEU A 76 -19.82 -10.58 -3.01
CA LEU A 76 -18.66 -11.01 -2.23
C LEU A 76 -18.28 -12.47 -2.42
N GLU A 77 -19.21 -13.33 -2.82
CA GLU A 77 -18.93 -14.76 -3.03
C GLU A 77 -18.08 -14.99 -4.29
N ARG A 78 -18.22 -14.13 -5.30
CA ARG A 78 -17.52 -14.20 -6.60
C ARG A 78 -16.20 -13.42 -6.63
N LEU A 79 -15.95 -12.53 -5.68
CA LEU A 79 -14.74 -11.71 -5.66
C LEU A 79 -13.58 -12.46 -4.99
N GLU A 80 -12.47 -12.59 -5.71
CA GLU A 80 -11.18 -13.00 -5.14
C GLU A 80 -10.49 -11.81 -4.45
N HIS A 81 -10.57 -10.63 -5.06
CA HIS A 81 -10.05 -9.37 -4.55
C HIS A 81 -11.14 -8.30 -4.64
N VAL A 82 -11.20 -7.39 -3.66
CA VAL A 82 -12.10 -6.24 -3.74
C VAL A 82 -11.54 -5.25 -4.78
N PRO A 83 -12.25 -4.95 -5.88
CA PRO A 83 -11.80 -3.97 -6.86
C PRO A 83 -11.62 -2.58 -6.24
N ILE A 84 -10.72 -1.78 -6.83
CA ILE A 84 -10.68 -0.33 -6.63
C ILE A 84 -11.70 0.39 -7.52
N GLY A 85 -12.35 -0.35 -8.43
CA GLY A 85 -13.57 0.03 -9.12
C GLY A 85 -13.33 0.85 -10.38
N TYR A 86 -14.15 1.87 -10.58
CA TYR A 86 -14.11 2.70 -11.78
C TYR A 86 -13.78 4.15 -11.43
N PRO A 87 -13.22 4.92 -12.39
CA PRO A 87 -13.00 6.34 -12.23
C PRO A 87 -14.28 7.07 -11.81
N LEU A 88 -14.13 8.01 -10.88
CA LEU A 88 -15.22 8.93 -10.52
C LEU A 88 -15.54 9.87 -11.70
N ALA A 89 -16.70 10.52 -11.64
CA ALA A 89 -17.10 11.47 -12.67
C ALA A 89 -16.04 12.58 -12.85
N GLY A 90 -15.61 12.78 -14.09
CA GLY A 90 -14.57 13.75 -14.44
C GLY A 90 -13.13 13.26 -14.25
N VAL A 91 -12.92 12.05 -13.72
CA VAL A 91 -11.60 11.41 -13.65
C VAL A 91 -11.34 10.64 -14.92
N ASP A 92 -10.23 10.95 -15.58
CA ASP A 92 -9.73 10.16 -16.70
C ASP A 92 -8.83 9.04 -16.17
N ALA A 93 -8.88 7.86 -16.79
CA ALA A 93 -7.99 6.77 -16.43
C ALA A 93 -7.57 5.96 -17.66
N GLN A 94 -6.32 5.50 -17.65
CA GLN A 94 -5.73 4.66 -18.69
C GLN A 94 -4.82 3.60 -18.06
N LEU A 95 -4.59 2.51 -18.79
CA LEU A 95 -3.55 1.55 -18.46
C LEU A 95 -2.33 1.79 -19.34
N LEU A 96 -1.15 1.82 -18.74
CA LEU A 96 0.14 1.79 -19.43
C LEU A 96 0.70 0.37 -19.37
N ASP A 97 0.86 -0.28 -20.52
CA ASP A 97 1.45 -1.63 -20.56
C ASP A 97 2.99 -1.59 -20.41
N GLU A 98 3.60 -2.77 -20.33
CA GLU A 98 5.05 -2.92 -20.18
C GLU A 98 5.86 -2.36 -21.36
N GLN A 99 5.22 -2.18 -22.53
CA GLN A 99 5.83 -1.58 -23.72
C GLN A 99 5.64 -0.07 -23.79
N GLY A 100 5.03 0.54 -22.75
CA GLY A 100 4.76 1.97 -22.68
C GLY A 100 3.57 2.42 -23.54
N ARG A 101 2.72 1.49 -24.00
CA ARG A 101 1.50 1.80 -24.76
C ARG A 101 0.35 2.07 -23.81
N ARG A 102 -0.45 3.08 -24.14
CA ARG A 102 -1.59 3.51 -23.32
C ARG A 102 -2.91 3.01 -23.88
N TYR A 103 -3.76 2.55 -22.98
CA TYR A 103 -5.07 1.99 -23.28
C TYR A 103 -6.14 2.69 -22.44
N PRO A 104 -7.12 3.36 -23.09
CA PRO A 104 -8.32 3.81 -22.40
C PRO A 104 -9.06 2.64 -21.74
N LEU A 105 -9.67 2.85 -20.57
CA LEU A 105 -10.29 1.75 -19.81
C LEU A 105 -11.40 1.00 -20.57
N ASN A 106 -12.12 1.66 -21.48
CA ASN A 106 -13.18 1.02 -22.28
C ASN A 106 -12.63 -0.01 -23.29
N GLN A 107 -11.32 -0.03 -23.54
CA GLN A 107 -10.64 -1.01 -24.41
C GLN A 107 -9.76 -1.97 -23.61
N ALA A 108 -9.74 -1.85 -22.28
CA ALA A 108 -8.76 -2.50 -21.42
C ALA A 108 -9.27 -3.78 -20.75
N LEU A 109 -10.47 -4.28 -21.05
CA LEU A 109 -11.02 -5.46 -20.39
C LEU A 109 -10.08 -6.67 -20.51
N GLY A 110 -9.69 -7.24 -19.36
CA GLY A 110 -8.72 -8.34 -19.25
C GLY A 110 -7.25 -7.91 -19.29
N MET A 111 -6.97 -6.64 -19.55
CA MET A 111 -5.61 -6.11 -19.63
C MET A 111 -5.04 -5.77 -18.26
N ARG A 112 -3.71 -5.83 -18.17
CA ARG A 112 -2.93 -5.38 -17.02
C ARG A 112 -1.98 -4.27 -17.44
N GLY A 113 -1.75 -3.33 -16.53
CA GLY A 113 -0.89 -2.17 -16.78
C GLY A 113 -0.72 -1.33 -15.53
N GLU A 114 0.20 -0.36 -15.60
CA GLU A 114 0.26 0.72 -14.63
C GLU A 114 -0.97 1.60 -14.79
N LEU A 115 -1.62 1.93 -13.67
CA LEU A 115 -2.73 2.86 -13.69
C LEU A 115 -2.22 4.29 -13.87
N LEU A 116 -2.70 4.95 -14.92
CA LEU A 116 -2.54 6.39 -15.15
C LEU A 116 -3.85 7.09 -14.80
N ILE A 117 -3.80 8.13 -13.99
CA ILE A 117 -4.97 8.92 -13.57
C ILE A 117 -4.85 10.35 -14.05
N GLY A 118 -5.92 10.87 -14.65
CA GLY A 118 -5.99 12.22 -15.18
C GLY A 118 -7.24 12.99 -14.79
N GLY A 119 -7.31 14.23 -15.27
CA GLY A 119 -8.40 15.15 -15.00
C GLY A 119 -8.15 16.05 -13.77
N PRO A 120 -9.20 16.71 -13.25
CA PRO A 120 -9.10 17.74 -12.21
C PRO A 120 -8.74 17.21 -10.83
N CYS A 121 -8.73 15.88 -10.65
CA CYS A 121 -8.32 15.24 -9.40
C CYS A 121 -6.79 15.25 -9.19
N VAL A 122 -6.02 15.41 -10.27
CA VAL A 122 -4.56 15.39 -10.22
C VAL A 122 -4.04 16.69 -9.60
N THR A 123 -3.17 16.55 -8.61
CA THR A 123 -2.53 17.69 -7.93
C THR A 123 -1.64 18.50 -8.89
N PRO A 124 -1.33 19.78 -8.59
CA PRO A 124 -0.41 20.58 -9.41
C PRO A 124 1.05 20.10 -9.39
N GLY A 125 1.42 19.19 -8.48
CA GLY A 125 2.78 18.70 -8.29
C GLY A 125 3.28 18.83 -6.85
N TYR A 126 4.54 18.43 -6.64
CA TYR A 126 5.22 18.50 -5.34
C TYR A 126 5.75 19.90 -5.04
N SER A 127 5.66 20.33 -3.78
CA SER A 127 6.19 21.63 -3.35
C SER A 127 7.73 21.70 -3.31
N ASN A 128 8.41 20.54 -3.21
CA ASN A 128 9.86 20.45 -3.25
C ASN A 128 10.33 19.67 -4.50
N VAL A 129 10.92 20.39 -5.45
CA VAL A 129 11.30 19.87 -6.78
C VAL A 129 12.46 18.86 -6.70
N ALA A 130 13.29 18.87 -5.64
CA ALA A 130 14.41 17.95 -5.51
C ALA A 130 14.01 16.48 -5.28
N VAL A 131 12.78 16.24 -4.80
CA VAL A 131 12.20 14.90 -4.58
C VAL A 131 11.28 14.49 -5.75
N SER A 132 11.04 15.41 -6.69
CA SER A 132 10.14 15.19 -7.80
C SER A 132 10.80 14.25 -8.81
N ARG A 133 10.24 13.04 -8.96
CA ARG A 133 10.28 12.33 -10.23
C ARG A 133 9.46 13.14 -11.23
N GLN A 134 10.06 14.22 -11.72
CA GLN A 134 9.44 15.15 -12.69
C GLN A 134 9.08 14.42 -14.01
N SER A 135 9.60 13.20 -14.22
CA SER A 135 9.28 12.30 -15.32
C SER A 135 7.86 11.72 -15.29
N ASP A 136 7.21 11.67 -14.12
CA ASP A 136 5.92 10.96 -13.97
C ASP A 136 4.73 11.86 -14.35
N TRP A 137 5.02 13.14 -14.59
CA TRP A 137 4.12 14.12 -15.19
C TRP A 137 4.32 14.06 -16.69
N HIS A 138 3.80 13.00 -17.31
CA HIS A 138 3.71 12.93 -18.76
C HIS A 138 3.09 14.23 -19.31
N PRO A 139 3.50 14.70 -20.50
CA PRO A 139 3.25 16.07 -20.93
C PRO A 139 1.74 16.33 -21.03
N ARG A 140 1.24 16.89 -19.92
CA ARG A 140 -0.13 17.28 -19.57
C ARG A 140 -1.09 16.11 -19.26
N GLN A 141 -1.66 16.19 -18.06
CA GLN A 141 -2.93 15.58 -17.59
C GLN A 141 -2.95 14.19 -16.94
N PHE A 142 -1.88 13.39 -16.94
CA PHE A 142 -1.93 12.08 -16.24
C PHE A 142 -0.78 11.90 -15.26
N HIS A 143 -1.11 11.47 -14.04
CA HIS A 143 -0.18 10.98 -13.03
C HIS A 143 -0.03 9.46 -13.17
N ALA A 144 1.22 9.01 -13.36
CA ALA A 144 1.59 7.61 -13.28
C ALA A 144 1.58 7.17 -11.81
N THR A 145 0.64 6.32 -11.44
CA THR A 145 0.39 6.01 -10.02
C THR A 145 1.43 5.06 -9.42
N GLY A 146 2.24 4.39 -10.23
CA GLY A 146 3.08 3.26 -9.83
C GLY A 146 2.30 2.01 -9.38
N ASP A 147 0.96 2.01 -9.48
CA ASP A 147 0.13 0.86 -9.11
C ASP A 147 -0.16 0.00 -10.35
N TRP A 148 0.21 -1.27 -10.27
CA TRP A 148 -0.11 -2.27 -11.28
C TRP A 148 -1.53 -2.79 -11.04
N VAL A 149 -2.36 -2.71 -12.07
CA VAL A 149 -3.78 -3.07 -11.98
C VAL A 149 -4.21 -3.97 -13.13
N GLU A 150 -5.35 -4.62 -12.94
CA GLU A 150 -6.05 -5.38 -13.99
C GLU A 150 -7.45 -4.82 -14.16
N MET A 151 -7.87 -4.55 -15.40
CA MET A 151 -9.24 -4.15 -15.67
C MET A 151 -10.13 -5.38 -15.87
N THR A 152 -11.05 -5.60 -14.94
CA THR A 152 -11.98 -6.74 -14.95
C THR A 152 -13.41 -6.29 -15.29
N ALA A 153 -14.33 -7.25 -15.41
CA ALA A 153 -15.76 -6.94 -15.57
C ALA A 153 -16.36 -6.20 -14.37
N ASP A 154 -15.73 -6.30 -13.19
CA ASP A 154 -16.12 -5.63 -11.95
C ASP A 154 -15.31 -4.32 -11.71
N GLY A 155 -14.42 -3.94 -12.66
CA GLY A 155 -13.60 -2.73 -12.63
C GLY A 155 -12.12 -3.01 -12.40
N LEU A 156 -11.38 -1.95 -12.08
CA LEU A 156 -9.94 -2.03 -11.81
C LEU A 156 -9.67 -2.82 -10.53
N VAL A 157 -8.78 -3.79 -10.60
CA VAL A 157 -8.31 -4.61 -9.48
C VAL A 157 -6.83 -4.32 -9.26
N PHE A 158 -6.48 -3.90 -8.05
CA PHE A 158 -5.09 -3.69 -7.66
C PHE A 158 -4.33 -5.02 -7.59
N ARG A 159 -3.16 -5.10 -8.25
CA ARG A 159 -2.32 -6.29 -8.31
C ARG A 159 -0.96 -6.12 -7.65
N GLY A 160 -0.52 -4.89 -7.39
CA GLY A 160 0.74 -4.60 -6.73
C GLY A 160 1.26 -3.22 -7.09
N ARG A 161 2.46 -2.89 -6.62
CA ARG A 161 3.18 -1.69 -7.04
C ARG A 161 4.34 -2.06 -7.96
N LEU A 162 4.69 -1.14 -8.84
CA LEU A 162 5.88 -1.20 -9.68
C LEU A 162 7.14 -0.74 -8.95
N ASP A 163 6.96 0.01 -7.85
CA ASP A 163 8.04 0.48 -6.99
C ASP A 163 8.06 -0.27 -5.64
N GLU A 164 9.02 0.10 -4.79
CA GLU A 164 9.28 -0.53 -3.49
C GLU A 164 8.43 0.08 -2.35
N MET A 165 7.43 0.90 -2.68
CA MET A 165 6.61 1.52 -1.66
C MET A 165 5.59 0.53 -1.11
N VAL A 166 5.39 0.60 0.20
CA VAL A 166 4.43 -0.24 0.92
C VAL A 166 3.39 0.61 1.64
N LYS A 167 2.25 -0.02 1.95
CA LYS A 167 1.18 0.58 2.76
C LYS A 167 1.17 -0.08 4.13
N ILE A 168 1.64 0.64 5.15
CA ILE A 168 1.75 0.14 6.52
C ILE A 168 0.66 0.78 7.38
N ASN A 169 -0.40 0.05 7.69
CA ASN A 169 -1.49 0.51 8.58
C ASN A 169 -2.11 1.85 8.12
N GLY A 170 -2.29 2.00 6.80
CA GLY A 170 -2.80 3.21 6.16
C GLY A 170 -1.75 4.24 5.76
N TYR A 171 -0.49 4.08 6.18
CA TYR A 171 0.59 4.99 5.82
C TYR A 171 1.28 4.58 4.53
N ARG A 172 1.44 5.54 3.62
CA ARG A 172 2.28 5.44 2.43
C ARG A 172 3.75 5.52 2.87
N VAL A 173 4.51 4.44 2.72
CA VAL A 173 5.88 4.33 3.21
C VAL A 173 6.81 3.92 2.07
N GLU A 174 7.76 4.78 1.75
CA GLU A 174 8.86 4.49 0.83
C GLU A 174 9.95 3.73 1.59
N LEU A 175 10.13 2.43 1.33
CA LEU A 175 11.12 1.63 2.07
C LEU A 175 12.54 2.18 1.90
N GLY A 176 12.86 2.73 0.73
CA GLY A 176 14.15 3.35 0.45
C GLY A 176 14.49 4.55 1.36
N GLU A 177 13.49 5.30 1.83
CA GLU A 177 13.68 6.39 2.79
C GLU A 177 14.18 5.84 4.13
N ILE A 178 13.57 4.76 4.59
CA ILE A 178 13.94 4.10 5.84
C ILE A 178 15.29 3.40 5.69
N GLU A 179 15.52 2.71 4.58
CA GLU A 179 16.81 2.07 4.27
C GLU A 179 17.93 3.09 4.26
N SER A 180 17.71 4.26 3.65
CA SER A 180 18.67 5.36 3.68
C SER A 180 18.93 5.82 5.11
N ALA A 181 17.89 6.03 5.92
CA ALA A 181 18.06 6.42 7.32
C ALA A 181 18.82 5.36 8.13
N VAL A 182 18.52 4.06 7.95
CA VAL A 182 19.22 2.95 8.61
C VAL A 182 20.68 2.87 8.18
N HIS A 183 20.97 3.08 6.90
CA HIS A 183 22.33 3.08 6.34
C HIS A 183 23.23 4.16 6.97
N HIS A 184 22.66 5.25 7.49
CA HIS A 184 23.44 6.27 8.22
C HIS A 184 23.85 5.84 9.64
N HIS A 185 23.37 4.69 10.14
CA HIS A 185 23.79 4.18 11.44
C HIS A 185 25.24 3.65 11.37
N PRO A 186 26.16 4.04 12.28
CA PRO A 186 27.59 3.73 12.15
C PRO A 186 27.96 2.24 12.06
N ALA A 187 27.13 1.37 12.64
CA ALA A 187 27.35 -0.08 12.61
C ALA A 187 26.89 -0.77 11.31
N VAL A 188 26.14 -0.09 10.44
CA VAL A 188 25.47 -0.68 9.29
C VAL A 188 26.33 -0.55 8.02
N ASN A 189 26.47 -1.65 7.28
CA ASN A 189 27.10 -1.68 5.95
C ASN A 189 26.06 -1.73 4.82
N GLN A 190 25.03 -2.58 4.97
CA GLN A 190 23.89 -2.62 4.07
C GLN A 190 22.60 -2.73 4.87
N ALA A 191 21.52 -2.18 4.35
CA ALA A 191 20.19 -2.25 4.95
C ALA A 191 19.15 -2.55 3.88
N ALA A 192 18.22 -3.43 4.21
CA ALA A 192 16.99 -3.63 3.46
C ALA A 192 15.82 -3.77 4.42
N LEU A 193 14.66 -3.26 4.00
CA LEU A 193 13.43 -3.42 4.73
C LEU A 193 12.44 -4.28 3.96
N TYR A 194 11.60 -4.99 4.70
CA TYR A 194 10.39 -5.60 4.17
C TYR A 194 9.24 -5.43 5.16
N ALA A 195 8.02 -5.46 4.63
CA ALA A 195 6.80 -5.49 5.41
C ALA A 195 6.40 -6.95 5.62
N GLU A 196 6.11 -7.34 6.86
CA GLU A 196 5.48 -8.63 7.15
C GLU A 196 4.08 -8.42 7.73
N LEU A 197 3.20 -9.37 7.44
CA LEU A 197 1.86 -9.38 7.99
C LEU A 197 1.93 -9.91 9.42
N GLY A 198 1.89 -9.00 10.40
CA GLY A 198 1.66 -9.38 11.78
C GLY A 198 0.19 -9.67 12.06
N ASP A 199 -0.10 -10.19 13.24
CA ASP A 199 -1.44 -10.56 13.70
C ASP A 199 -2.55 -9.52 13.45
N LEU A 200 -2.23 -8.23 13.52
CA LEU A 200 -3.19 -7.12 13.51
C LEU A 200 -2.83 -6.00 12.54
N LYS A 201 -1.57 -5.93 12.15
CA LYS A 201 -0.96 -4.77 11.50
C LYS A 201 0.19 -5.24 10.64
N GLN A 202 0.40 -4.58 9.51
CA GLN A 202 1.67 -4.70 8.81
C GLN A 202 2.76 -4.11 9.71
N LYS A 203 3.88 -4.81 9.81
CA LYS A 203 5.03 -4.38 10.60
C LYS A 203 6.28 -4.39 9.73
N LEU A 204 7.16 -3.43 9.97
CA LEU A 204 8.41 -3.28 9.24
C LEU A 204 9.52 -4.09 9.91
N VAL A 205 10.23 -4.88 9.14
CA VAL A 205 11.45 -5.58 9.56
C VAL A 205 12.63 -4.96 8.87
N ALA A 206 13.67 -4.61 9.64
CA ALA A 206 14.95 -4.21 9.10
C ALA A 206 15.92 -5.39 9.12
N VAL A 207 16.53 -5.68 7.97
CA VAL A 207 17.64 -6.61 7.86
C VAL A 207 18.89 -5.81 7.52
N ILE A 208 19.93 -5.93 8.34
CA ILE A 208 21.18 -5.20 8.16
C ILE A 208 22.37 -6.16 8.09
N SER A 209 23.38 -5.77 7.33
CA SER A 209 24.74 -6.32 7.46
C SER A 209 25.63 -5.32 8.19
N LEU A 210 26.63 -5.84 8.90
CA LEU A 210 27.51 -5.01 9.74
C LEU A 210 28.71 -4.50 8.95
N GLY A 211 29.17 -3.30 9.33
CA GLY A 211 30.47 -2.77 8.91
C GLY A 211 31.62 -3.63 9.44
N PRO A 212 32.79 -3.64 8.76
CA PRO A 212 33.97 -4.34 9.25
C PRO A 212 34.34 -3.89 10.67
N GLY A 213 34.38 -4.83 11.62
CA GLY A 213 34.71 -4.55 13.03
C GLY A 213 33.61 -3.86 13.84
N ALA A 214 32.43 -3.64 13.26
CA ALA A 214 31.29 -3.07 13.99
C ALA A 214 30.64 -4.11 14.91
N SER A 215 30.20 -3.67 16.09
CA SER A 215 29.31 -4.48 16.94
C SER A 215 27.85 -4.34 16.48
N PRO A 216 27.05 -5.42 16.53
CA PRO A 216 25.64 -5.36 16.15
C PRO A 216 24.87 -4.44 17.09
N PRO A 217 24.11 -3.46 16.57
CA PRO A 217 23.23 -2.65 17.40
C PRO A 217 22.06 -3.50 17.90
N THR A 218 21.59 -3.19 19.09
CA THR A 218 20.30 -3.67 19.57
C THR A 218 19.17 -3.00 18.79
N LEU A 219 18.00 -3.65 18.78
CA LEU A 219 16.79 -3.04 18.21
C LEU A 219 16.47 -1.69 18.86
N LEU A 220 16.73 -1.53 20.17
CA LEU A 220 16.46 -0.29 20.89
C LEU A 220 17.36 0.85 20.41
N GLU A 221 18.66 0.60 20.25
CA GLU A 221 19.62 1.60 19.75
C GLU A 221 19.26 2.03 18.33
N LEU A 222 18.92 1.07 17.45
CA LEU A 222 18.48 1.39 16.10
C LEU A 222 17.20 2.25 16.11
N LYS A 223 16.21 1.91 16.94
CA LYS A 223 14.98 2.70 17.07
C LYS A 223 15.27 4.13 17.54
N GLN A 224 16.10 4.30 18.57
CA GLN A 224 16.49 5.61 19.06
C GLN A 224 17.16 6.45 17.97
N PHE A 225 18.06 5.84 17.19
CA PHE A 225 18.73 6.50 16.08
C PHE A 225 17.75 6.97 14.99
N LEU A 226 16.76 6.14 14.65
CA LEU A 226 15.78 6.42 13.60
C LEU A 226 14.71 7.42 14.04
N HIS A 227 14.30 7.44 15.31
CA HIS A 227 13.28 8.36 15.81
C HIS A 227 13.65 9.85 15.66
N ALA A 228 14.94 10.17 15.59
CA ALA A 228 15.41 11.53 15.33
C ALA A 228 15.22 11.98 13.87
N ARG A 229 14.90 11.05 12.95
CA ARG A 229 14.92 11.25 11.50
C ARG A 229 13.60 10.89 10.82
N LEU A 230 12.87 9.94 11.40
CA LEU A 230 11.69 9.36 10.80
C LEU A 230 10.50 9.41 11.76
N PRO A 231 9.27 9.53 11.22
CA PRO A 231 8.06 9.43 12.02
C PRO A 231 7.89 8.01 12.60
N ALA A 232 7.16 7.91 13.71
CA ALA A 232 7.04 6.66 14.49
C ALA A 232 6.51 5.46 13.68
N TYR A 233 5.69 5.67 12.66
CA TYR A 233 5.13 4.58 11.83
C TYR A 233 6.13 4.00 10.82
N MET A 234 7.26 4.66 10.58
CA MET A 234 8.36 4.18 9.73
C MET A 234 9.43 3.40 10.50
N ILE A 235 9.28 3.30 11.83
CA ILE A 235 10.28 2.68 12.69
C ILE A 235 10.12 1.15 12.66
N PRO A 236 11.18 0.39 12.32
CA PRO A 236 11.15 -1.07 12.29
C PRO A 236 10.77 -1.66 13.64
N HIS A 237 9.92 -2.68 13.62
CA HIS A 237 9.52 -3.38 14.84
C HIS A 237 10.49 -4.51 15.22
N ARG A 238 11.26 -5.01 14.25
CA ARG A 238 12.21 -6.12 14.37
C ARG A 238 13.47 -5.78 13.60
N LEU A 239 14.61 -6.20 14.14
CA LEU A 239 15.93 -6.07 13.55
C LEU A 239 16.53 -7.47 13.39
N ILE A 240 17.05 -7.75 12.21
CA ILE A 240 17.76 -8.98 11.87
C ILE A 240 19.15 -8.61 11.40
N ILE A 241 20.16 -9.28 11.96
CA ILE A 241 21.54 -9.16 11.51
C ILE A 241 21.82 -10.31 10.55
N ALA A 242 22.26 -9.98 9.34
CA ALA A 242 22.60 -10.95 8.30
C ALA A 242 24.03 -10.72 7.80
N ASP A 243 24.71 -11.80 7.41
CA ASP A 243 26.08 -11.71 6.85
C ASP A 243 26.09 -10.94 5.53
N SER A 244 25.06 -11.13 4.70
CA SER A 244 24.84 -10.40 3.47
C SER A 244 23.36 -10.37 3.10
N LEU A 245 22.96 -9.38 2.28
CA LEU A 245 21.60 -9.30 1.76
C LEU A 245 21.47 -10.16 0.48
N PRO A 246 20.41 -10.97 0.34
CA PRO A 246 20.13 -11.68 -0.90
C PRO A 246 19.92 -10.69 -2.03
N VAL A 247 20.54 -10.95 -3.18
CA VAL A 247 20.39 -10.14 -4.40
C VAL A 247 19.80 -10.97 -5.53
N ASN A 248 19.05 -10.33 -6.42
CA ASN A 248 18.55 -10.91 -7.65
C ASN A 248 19.65 -10.97 -8.72
N ALA A 249 19.32 -11.52 -9.90
CA ALA A 249 20.26 -11.66 -11.02
C ALA A 249 20.87 -10.33 -11.51
N ASN A 250 20.25 -9.20 -11.19
CA ASN A 250 20.71 -7.86 -11.54
C ASN A 250 21.50 -7.19 -10.39
N GLY A 251 21.84 -7.92 -9.33
CA GLY A 251 22.59 -7.41 -8.18
C GLY A 251 21.80 -6.48 -7.25
N LYS A 252 20.48 -6.33 -7.44
CA LYS A 252 19.61 -5.58 -6.52
C LYS A 252 19.11 -6.49 -5.41
N VAL A 253 18.86 -5.94 -4.22
CA VAL A 253 18.31 -6.71 -3.10
C VAL A 253 17.01 -7.41 -3.51
N ASP A 254 16.93 -8.71 -3.27
CA ASP A 254 15.74 -9.53 -3.49
C ASP A 254 14.91 -9.56 -2.20
N ARG A 255 13.99 -8.59 -2.05
CA ARG A 255 13.15 -8.46 -0.86
C ARG A 255 12.18 -9.62 -0.68
N ARG A 256 11.78 -10.29 -1.77
CA ARG A 256 10.93 -11.47 -1.68
C ARG A 256 11.69 -12.61 -1.02
N ARG A 257 12.91 -12.88 -1.51
CA ARG A 257 13.79 -13.87 -0.89
C ARG A 257 14.20 -13.47 0.53
N LEU A 258 14.43 -12.18 0.78
CA LEU A 258 14.70 -11.65 2.12
C LEU A 258 13.56 -11.98 3.08
N ALA A 259 12.32 -11.72 2.67
CA ALA A 259 11.14 -12.05 3.46
C ALA A 259 10.98 -13.56 3.64
N GLU A 260 11.17 -14.37 2.60
CA GLU A 260 11.05 -15.84 2.69
C GLU A 260 12.09 -16.47 3.64
N VAL A 261 13.33 -15.96 3.66
CA VAL A 261 14.40 -16.49 4.52
C VAL A 261 14.21 -16.10 5.99
N HIS A 262 13.55 -14.98 6.26
CA HIS A 262 13.49 -14.38 7.59
C HIS A 262 12.08 -14.26 8.19
N ALA A 263 11.04 -14.62 7.41
CA ALA A 263 9.70 -14.84 7.90
C ALA A 263 9.72 -15.95 8.95
N GLN A 264 9.22 -15.65 10.14
CA GLN A 264 9.01 -16.59 11.24
C GLN A 264 7.53 -16.60 11.60
#